data_AF-A0A8T5MYP5-F1
#
_entry.id   AF-A0A8T5MYP5-F1
#
_cell.length_a   1.000
_cell.length_b   1.000
_cell.length_c   1.000
_cell.angle_alpha   90.00
_cell.angle_beta   90.00
_cell.angle_gamma   90.00
#
_symmetry.space_group_name_H-M   'P 1'
#
loop_
_entity.id
_entity.type
_entity.pdbx_description
1 polymer ?
#
loop_
_entity_poly.entity_id
_entity_poly.type
_entity_poly.pdbx_seq_one_letter_code
_entity_poly.pdbx_strand_id
1 'polypeptide(L)' 'MRIGVLSIQGDVSEHLSIVEKALKEMRIRGNAVPVKNSLGVDALIIPGGESTAIFKV' A
#
# COMPACT_ATOMS: atom_id res chain seq x y z
N MET A 1 11.71 2.35 -7.19
CA MET A 1 10.33 2.86 -7.08
C MET A 1 9.81 2.60 -5.68
N ARG A 2 9.42 3.64 -4.96
CA ARG A 2 8.89 3.56 -3.59
C ARG A 2 7.36 3.65 -3.65
N ILE A 3 6.69 2.56 -3.32
CA ILE A 3 5.23 2.48 -3.34
C ILE A 3 4.73 2.62 -1.91
N GLY A 4 3.96 3.66 -1.62
CA GLY A 4 3.27 3.82 -0.34
C GLY A 4 2.00 2.99 -0.30
N VAL A 5 1.75 2.27 0.80
CA VAL A 5 0.44 1.69 1.11
C VAL A 5 -0.16 2.47 2.28
N LEU A 6 -1.33 3.07 2.06
CA LEU A 6 -1.95 3.95 3.04
C LEU A 6 -2.45 3.14 4.24
N SER A 7 -1.81 3.33 5.39
CA SER A 7 -2.07 2.57 6.62
C SER A 7 -3.08 3.29 7.52
N ILE A 8 -4.32 3.49 7.04
CA ILE A 8 -5.40 4.12 7.82
C ILE A 8 -6.04 3.12 8.81
N GLN A 9 -5.90 1.81 8.57
CA GLN A 9 -6.60 0.75 9.30
C GLN A 9 -5.66 -0.41 9.65
N GLY A 10 -6.18 -1.37 10.42
CA GLY A 10 -5.51 -2.66 10.61
C GLY A 10 -5.37 -3.43 9.28
N ASP A 11 -4.42 -4.35 9.22
CA ASP A 11 -4.15 -5.25 8.08
C ASP A 11 -3.42 -4.67 6.83
N VAL A 12 -2.58 -3.65 7.03
CA VAL A 12 -1.70 -3.15 5.95
C VAL A 12 -0.62 -4.16 5.53
N SER A 13 -0.31 -5.14 6.38
CA SER A 13 0.79 -6.09 6.17
C SER A 13 0.59 -7.01 4.97
N GLU A 14 -0.63 -7.48 4.72
CA GLU A 14 -0.93 -8.30 3.54
C GLU A 14 -0.69 -7.51 2.24
N HIS A 15 -1.16 -6.26 2.21
CA HIS A 15 -0.97 -5.35 1.09
C HIS A 15 0.52 -5.08 0.82
N LEU A 16 1.34 -4.89 1.86
CA LEU A 16 2.79 -4.75 1.68
C LEU A 16 3.42 -6.01 1.06
N SER A 17 3.06 -7.18 1.59
CA SER A 17 3.59 -8.47 1.13
C SER A 17 3.25 -8.76 -0.33
N ILE A 18 2.01 -8.51 -0.75
CA ILE A 18 1.59 -8.79 -2.13
C ILE A 18 2.24 -7.83 -3.13
N VAL A 19 2.47 -6.57 -2.75
CA VAL A 19 3.15 -5.59 -3.61
C VAL A 19 4.62 -5.96 -3.78
N GLU A 20 5.31 -6.33 -2.72
CA GLU A 20 6.70 -6.83 -2.79
C GLU A 20 6.80 -8.08 -3.68
N LYS A 21 5.86 -9.01 -3.55
CA LYS A 21 5.78 -10.20 -4.40
C LYS A 21 5.57 -9.82 -5.88
N ALA A 22 4.64 -8.92 -6.18
CA ALA A 22 4.37 -8.46 -7.54
C ALA A 22 5.60 -7.77 -8.16
N LEU A 23 6.28 -6.89 -7.42
CA LEU A 23 7.52 -6.24 -7.86
C LEU A 23 8.60 -7.27 -8.23
N LYS A 24 8.75 -8.30 -7.39
CA LYS A 24 9.69 -9.39 -7.63
C LYS A 24 9.35 -10.20 -8.88
N GLU A 25 8.08 -10.59 -9.05
CA GLU A 25 7.62 -11.36 -10.21
C GLU A 25 7.77 -10.58 -11.52
N MET A 26 7.53 -9.27 -11.49
CA MET A 26 7.71 -8.37 -12.63
C MET A 26 9.18 -7.95 -12.87
N ARG A 27 10.12 -8.36 -11.99
CA ARG A 27 11.54 -7.94 -11.99
C ARG A 27 11.72 -6.41 -11.96
N ILE A 28 10.82 -5.71 -11.28
CA ILE A 28 10.88 -4.25 -11.10
C ILE A 28 11.60 -3.94 -9.79
N ARG A 29 12.58 -3.02 -9.82
CA ARG A 29 13.25 -2.54 -8.61
C ARG A 29 12.34 -1.56 -7.85
N GLY A 30 11.88 -1.97 -6.69
CA GLY A 30 11.09 -1.13 -5.80
C GLY A 30 10.85 -1.78 -4.45
N ASN A 31 10.08 -1.08 -3.62
CA ASN A 31 9.66 -1.56 -2.32
C ASN A 31 8.32 -0.93 -1.92
N ALA A 32 7.54 -1.68 -1.15
CA ALA A 32 6.30 -1.25 -0.54
C ALA A 32 6.60 -0.70 0.87
N VAL A 33 6.03 0.45 1.22
CA VAL A 33 6.19 1.05 2.55
C VAL A 33 4.83 1.46 3.11
N PRO A 34 4.55 1.21 4.40
CA PRO A 34 3.37 1.75 5.03
C PRO A 34 3.54 3.27 5.16
N VAL A 35 2.51 4.02 4.77
CA VAL A 35 2.51 5.50 4.84
C VAL A 35 1.22 6.02 5.43
N LYS A 36 1.29 7.24 6.00
CA LYS A 36 0.13 7.98 6.51
C LYS A 36 -0.39 9.02 5.50
N ASN A 37 0.39 9.34 4.48
CA ASN A 37 0.07 10.29 3.42
C ASN A 37 0.88 9.98 2.15
N SER A 38 0.65 10.73 1.08
CA SER A 38 1.32 10.56 -0.22
C SER A 38 2.74 11.13 -0.29
N LEU A 39 3.29 11.70 0.79
CA LEU A 39 4.58 12.39 0.71
C LEU A 39 5.74 11.41 0.62
N GLY A 40 6.64 11.67 -0.33
CA GLY A 40 7.90 10.94 -0.46
C GLY A 40 7.78 9.52 -1.03
N VAL A 41 6.69 9.22 -1.75
CA VAL A 41 6.50 7.97 -2.50
C VAL A 41 6.23 8.29 -3.98
N ASP A 42 6.61 7.36 -4.87
CA ASP A 42 6.40 7.49 -6.32
C ASP A 42 4.97 7.11 -6.72
N ALA A 43 4.33 6.25 -5.92
CA ALA A 43 2.95 5.80 -6.08
C ALA A 43 2.31 5.56 -4.72
N LEU A 44 0.99 5.72 -4.63
CA LEU A 44 0.21 5.45 -3.42
C LEU A 44 -0.89 4.42 -3.72
N ILE A 45 -0.90 3.34 -2.94
CA ILE A 45 -1.96 2.36 -2.86
C ILE A 45 -2.88 2.77 -1.72
N ILE A 46 -4.15 2.95 -2.05
CA ILE A 46 -5.22 3.14 -1.09
C ILE A 46 -5.89 1.77 -0.96
N PRO A 47 -5.60 0.99 0.09
CA PRO A 47 -6.23 -0.32 0.27
C PRO A 47 -7.73 -0.13 0.42
N GLY A 48 -8.52 -1.16 0.11
CA GLY A 48 -9.93 -1.19 0.51
C GLY A 48 -10.05 -1.50 2.01
N GLY A 49 -11.09 -1.00 2.68
CA GLY A 49 -11.46 -1.44 4.01
C GLY A 49 -12.53 -2.53 3.92
N GLU A 50 -12.75 -3.27 4.99
CA GLU A 50 -13.92 -4.16 5.16
C GLU A 50 -15.21 -3.34 5.01
N SER A 51 -15.72 -3.18 3.78
CA SER A 51 -17.01 -2.61 3.33
C SER A 51 -17.56 -1.30 3.93
N THR A 52 -17.01 -0.72 5.00
CA THR A 52 -17.58 0.43 5.75
C THR A 52 -16.52 1.34 6.36
N ALA A 53 -15.24 1.00 6.20
CA ALA A 53 -14.23 1.47 7.14
C ALA A 53 -13.35 2.63 6.59
N ILE A 54 -13.37 2.89 5.27
CA ILE A 54 -12.58 3.99 4.65
C ILE A 54 -13.35 5.31 4.59
N PHE A 55 -14.69 5.27 4.56
CA PHE A 55 -15.52 6.47 4.56
C PHE A 55 -16.93 6.12 5.03
N LYS A 56 -17.37 6.71 6.14
CA LYS A 56 -18.79 6.80 6.50
C LYS A 56 -19.15 8.28 6.45
N VAL A 57 -19.94 8.66 5.45
CA VAL A 57 -20.61 9.98 5.38
C VAL A 57 -21.64 10.09 6.49
#